data_AF-A0A1F2RTT9-F1
#
_entry.id   AF-A0A1F2RTT9-F1
#
_cell.length_a   1.000
_cell.length_b   1.000
_cell.length_c   1.000
_cell.angle_alpha   90.00
_cell.angle_beta   90.00
_cell.angle_gamma   90.00
#
_symmetry.space_group_name_H-M   'P 1'
#
loop_
_entity.id
_entity.type
_entity.pdbx_description
1 polymer ?
#
loop_
_entity_poly.entity_id
_entity_poly.type
_entity_poly.pdbx_seq_one_letter_code
_entity_poly.pdbx_strand_id
1 'polypeptide(L)'
;MKDAPPEEQERLLQNNPRFQEFPKERQEELIESLRRFQQLPKERQEELLGRLRRFQELSPERREELRDRMRRFREMPPEERERVERRFDNFRRLTPEQRAKAREIYSRHWRSLPPERRRALIEEFRHLRMLSPEERERRLAAPEIAGHFNPEELALLKELSTL
;
A
#
# COMPACT_ATOMS: atom_id res chain seq x y z
N MET A 1 -26.78 8.59 16.04
CA MET A 1 -25.36 8.98 16.26
C MET A 1 -24.63 9.47 15.01
N LYS A 2 -25.02 9.11 13.76
CA LYS A 2 -24.23 9.44 12.55
C LYS A 2 -24.41 10.87 12.00
N ASP A 3 -25.39 11.63 12.50
CA ASP A 3 -25.83 12.90 11.89
C ASP A 3 -25.94 14.06 12.90
N ALA A 4 -25.33 13.91 14.08
CA ALA A 4 -25.31 14.99 15.08
C ALA A 4 -24.44 16.15 14.54
N PRO A 5 -24.87 17.42 14.70
CA PRO A 5 -24.07 18.58 14.33
C PRO A 5 -22.65 18.52 14.90
N PRO A 6 -21.65 19.12 14.22
CA PRO A 6 -20.26 19.13 14.66
C PRO A 6 -20.05 19.46 16.15
N GLU A 7 -20.80 20.45 16.63
CA GLU A 7 -20.79 20.96 18.02
C GLU A 7 -21.34 19.92 19.01
N GLU A 8 -22.32 19.12 18.60
CA GLU A 8 -22.89 18.05 19.43
C GLU A 8 -21.93 16.86 19.52
N GLN A 9 -21.19 16.55 18.46
CA GLN A 9 -20.18 15.47 18.48
C GLN A 9 -19.01 15.79 19.43
N GLU A 10 -18.54 17.04 19.46
CA GLU A 10 -17.48 17.46 20.40
C GLU A 10 -17.98 17.39 21.84
N ARG A 11 -19.21 17.85 22.11
CA ARG A 11 -19.85 17.73 23.43
C ARG A 11 -20.00 16.26 23.87
N LEU A 12 -20.42 15.38 22.97
CA LEU A 12 -20.55 13.94 23.25
C LEU A 12 -19.19 13.30 23.55
N LEU A 13 -18.12 13.73 22.88
CA LEU A 13 -16.76 13.27 23.16
C LEU A 13 -16.30 13.74 24.56
N GLN A 14 -16.48 15.02 24.88
CA GLN A 14 -16.11 15.59 26.18
C GLN A 14 -16.88 14.97 27.36
N ASN A 15 -18.14 14.58 27.13
CA ASN A 15 -18.98 13.92 28.13
C ASN A 15 -18.73 12.41 28.24
N ASN A 16 -17.83 11.83 27.44
CA ASN A 16 -17.54 10.40 27.49
C ASN A 16 -16.56 10.10 28.65
N PRO A 17 -16.92 9.24 29.64
CA PRO A 17 -16.03 8.94 30.77
C PRO A 17 -14.67 8.39 30.34
N ARG A 18 -14.63 7.55 29.31
CA ARG A 18 -13.39 6.98 28.76
C ARG A 18 -12.50 8.04 28.10
N PHE A 19 -13.10 9.12 27.60
CA PHE A 19 -12.32 10.24 27.06
C PHE A 19 -11.63 11.03 28.16
N GLN A 20 -12.32 11.22 29.29
CA GLN A 20 -11.80 11.92 30.47
C GLN A 20 -10.65 11.16 31.16
N GLU A 21 -10.57 9.85 30.97
CA GLU A 21 -9.47 9.00 31.47
C GLU A 21 -8.14 9.22 30.72
N PHE A 22 -8.14 9.82 29.52
CA PHE A 22 -6.90 10.08 28.79
C PHE A 22 -6.13 11.28 29.37
N PRO A 23 -4.78 11.32 29.24
CA PRO A 23 -4.00 12.52 29.53
C PRO A 23 -4.50 13.73 28.75
N LYS A 24 -4.35 14.94 29.30
CA LYS A 24 -4.88 16.18 28.68
C LYS A 24 -4.37 16.40 27.27
N GLU A 25 -3.09 16.10 27.03
CA GLU A 25 -2.46 16.22 25.71
C GLU A 25 -3.14 15.30 24.69
N ARG A 26 -3.54 14.10 25.12
CA ARG A 26 -4.25 13.13 24.28
C ARG A 26 -5.70 13.55 24.03
N GLN A 27 -6.34 14.18 25.02
CA GLN A 27 -7.68 14.75 24.86
C GLN A 27 -7.66 15.87 23.80
N GLU A 28 -6.69 16.78 23.88
CA GLU A 28 -6.52 17.87 22.92
C GLU A 28 -6.27 17.36 21.48
N GLU A 29 -5.39 16.36 21.31
CA GLU A 29 -5.12 15.75 19.99
C GLU A 29 -6.39 15.15 19.36
N LEU A 30 -7.23 14.51 20.18
CA LEU A 30 -8.48 13.90 19.73
C LEU A 30 -9.54 14.95 19.36
N ILE A 31 -9.66 16.02 20.15
CA ILE A 31 -10.55 17.15 19.84
C ILE A 31 -10.10 17.84 18.55
N GLU A 32 -8.81 18.12 18.41
CA GLU A 32 -8.26 18.73 17.19
C GLU A 32 -8.49 17.84 15.97
N SER A 33 -8.31 16.52 16.12
CA SER A 33 -8.56 15.55 15.05
C SER A 33 -10.05 15.50 14.66
N LEU A 34 -10.96 15.62 15.63
CA LEU A 34 -12.39 15.72 15.37
C LEU A 34 -12.72 17.00 14.58
N ARG A 35 -12.18 18.15 15.00
CA ARG A 35 -12.39 19.43 14.30
C ARG A 35 -11.85 19.38 12.87
N ARG A 36 -10.65 18.82 12.66
CA ARG A 36 -10.08 18.61 11.32
C ARG A 36 -10.96 17.72 10.45
N PHE A 37 -11.53 16.65 11.02
CA PHE A 37 -12.44 15.77 10.30
C PHE A 37 -13.73 16.50 9.88
N GLN A 38 -14.30 17.31 10.77
CA GLN A 38 -15.52 18.09 10.51
C GLN A 38 -15.34 19.16 9.43
N GLN A 39 -14.13 19.68 9.26
CA GLN A 39 -13.78 20.64 8.20
C GLN A 39 -13.64 20.00 6.81
N LEU A 40 -13.59 18.66 6.71
CA LEU A 40 -13.51 17.99 5.42
C LEU A 40 -14.83 18.10 4.64
N PRO A 41 -14.80 18.14 3.30
CA PRO A 41 -16.01 18.00 2.48
C PRO A 41 -16.79 16.74 2.85
N LYS A 42 -18.13 16.79 2.75
CA LYS A 42 -19.01 15.69 3.18
C LYS A 42 -18.65 14.36 2.49
N GLU A 43 -18.30 14.40 1.21
CA GLU A 43 -17.89 13.24 0.43
C GLU A 43 -16.61 12.61 1.00
N ARG A 44 -15.67 13.43 1.47
CA ARG A 44 -14.44 12.96 2.13
C ARG A 44 -14.73 12.39 3.51
N GLN A 45 -15.64 12.99 4.27
CA GLN A 45 -16.08 12.43 5.55
C GLN A 45 -16.69 11.05 5.37
N GLU A 46 -17.60 10.90 4.39
CA GLU A 46 -18.24 9.63 4.07
C GLU A 46 -17.25 8.56 3.59
N GLU A 47 -16.26 8.95 2.76
CA GLU A 47 -15.18 8.07 2.31
C GLU A 47 -14.38 7.51 3.51
N LEU A 48 -13.99 8.39 4.44
CA LEU A 48 -13.22 8.03 5.62
C LEU A 48 -14.04 7.15 6.58
N LEU A 49 -15.31 7.49 6.81
CA LEU A 49 -16.22 6.65 7.62
C LEU A 49 -16.43 5.28 6.98
N GLY A 50 -16.53 5.21 5.65
CA GLY A 50 -16.61 3.95 4.90
C GLY A 50 -15.34 3.11 5.07
N ARG A 51 -14.16 3.72 5.02
CA ARG A 51 -12.89 3.04 5.30
C ARG A 51 -12.82 2.51 6.73
N LEU A 52 -13.26 3.31 7.70
CA LEU A 52 -13.30 2.91 9.11
C LEU A 52 -14.23 1.72 9.35
N ARG A 53 -15.42 1.71 8.74
CA ARG A 53 -16.35 0.57 8.81
C ARG A 53 -15.70 -0.72 8.29
N ARG A 54 -15.11 -0.67 7.09
CA ARG A 54 -14.39 -1.82 6.51
C ARG A 54 -13.25 -2.30 7.41
N PHE A 55 -12.55 -1.38 8.07
CA PHE A 55 -11.50 -1.73 9.02
C PHE A 55 -12.05 -2.41 10.28
N GLN A 56 -13.20 -1.96 10.79
CA GLN A 56 -13.86 -2.57 11.95
C GLN A 56 -14.41 -3.97 11.66
N GLU A 57 -14.82 -4.22 10.41
CA GLU A 57 -15.29 -5.53 9.92
C GLU A 57 -14.15 -6.56 9.79
N LEU A 58 -12.88 -6.13 9.81
CA LEU A 58 -11.74 -7.06 9.78
C LEU A 58 -11.65 -7.87 11.07
N SER A 59 -11.17 -9.12 10.94
CA SER A 59 -10.87 -9.94 12.11
C SER A 59 -9.84 -9.25 13.03
N PRO A 60 -9.84 -9.55 14.35
CA PRO A 60 -8.86 -8.98 15.28
C PRO A 60 -7.41 -9.15 14.81
N GLU A 61 -7.07 -10.32 14.28
CA GLU A 61 -5.73 -10.67 13.79
C GLU A 61 -5.35 -9.81 12.57
N ARG A 62 -6.29 -9.61 11.64
CA ARG A 62 -6.07 -8.73 10.49
C ARG A 62 -5.91 -7.27 10.89
N ARG A 63 -6.66 -6.81 11.90
CA ARG A 63 -6.50 -5.45 12.45
C ARG A 63 -5.13 -5.28 13.08
N GLU A 64 -4.66 -6.28 13.82
CA GLU A 64 -3.33 -6.26 14.43
C GLU A 64 -2.22 -6.26 13.38
N GLU A 65 -2.31 -7.12 12.36
CA GLU A 65 -1.36 -7.15 11.24
C GLU A 65 -1.25 -5.78 10.56
N LEU A 66 -2.38 -5.11 10.31
CA LEU A 66 -2.39 -3.77 9.71
C LEU A 66 -1.80 -2.71 10.64
N ARG A 67 -2.05 -2.78 11.95
CA ARG A 67 -1.44 -1.86 12.92
C ARG A 67 0.07 -2.03 12.97
N ASP A 68 0.56 -3.27 12.95
CA ASP A 68 1.99 -3.56 12.95
C ASP A 68 2.67 -3.03 11.68
N ARG A 69 2.07 -3.28 10.51
CA ARG A 69 2.55 -2.72 9.23
C ARG A 69 2.61 -1.19 9.26
N MET A 70 1.59 -0.54 9.80
CA MET A 70 1.56 0.91 9.94
C MET A 70 2.65 1.42 10.88
N ARG A 71 2.91 0.71 11.99
CA ARG A 71 3.98 1.06 12.94
C ARG A 71 5.35 0.98 12.26
N ARG A 72 5.65 -0.14 11.60
CA ARG A 72 6.90 -0.32 10.83
C ARG A 72 7.07 0.78 9.78
N PHE A 73 6.01 1.12 9.06
CA PHE A 73 6.05 2.21 8.07
C PHE A 73 6.38 3.57 8.71
N ARG A 74 5.81 3.87 9.90
CA ARG A 74 6.10 5.09 10.67
C ARG A 74 7.48 5.10 11.35
N GLU A 75 8.18 3.98 11.37
CA GLU A 75 9.53 3.86 11.92
C GLU A 75 10.60 3.85 10.81
N MET A 76 10.22 3.62 9.56
CA MET A 76 11.13 3.65 8.41
C MET A 76 11.83 5.02 8.28
N PRO A 77 13.11 5.07 7.85
CA PRO A 77 13.76 6.31 7.44
C PRO A 77 12.97 7.03 6.33
N PRO A 78 13.03 8.38 6.25
CA PRO A 78 12.31 9.15 5.24
C PRO A 78 12.51 8.65 3.80
N GLU A 79 13.73 8.29 3.43
CA GLU A 79 14.08 7.81 2.09
C GLU A 79 13.44 6.45 1.78
N GLU A 80 13.31 5.59 2.79
CA GLU A 80 12.63 4.30 2.65
C GLU A 80 11.11 4.47 2.53
N ARG A 81 10.52 5.40 3.30
CA ARG A 81 9.10 5.73 3.16
C ARG A 81 8.80 6.27 1.77
N GLU A 82 9.62 7.19 1.28
CA GLU A 82 9.45 7.76 -0.05
C GLU A 82 9.53 6.67 -1.13
N ARG A 83 10.44 5.69 -0.98
CA ARG A 83 10.50 4.52 -1.88
C ARG A 83 9.22 3.69 -1.83
N VAL A 84 8.64 3.47 -0.65
CA VAL A 84 7.39 2.71 -0.48
C VAL A 84 6.21 3.49 -1.07
N GLU A 85 6.13 4.79 -0.83
CA GLU A 85 5.10 5.68 -1.37
C GLU A 85 5.14 5.73 -2.90
N ARG A 86 6.33 5.93 -3.50
CA ARG A 86 6.50 5.89 -4.96
C ARG A 86 6.05 4.56 -5.56
N ARG A 87 6.36 3.44 -4.91
CA ARG A 87 5.90 2.11 -5.35
C ARG A 87 4.38 1.99 -5.29
N PHE A 88 3.79 2.48 -4.20
CA PHE A 88 2.35 2.47 -4.02
C PHE A 88 1.63 3.34 -5.05
N ASP A 89 2.15 4.53 -5.35
CA ASP A 89 1.60 5.42 -6.36
C ASP A 89 1.68 4.82 -7.76
N ASN A 90 2.80 4.20 -8.11
CA ASN A 90 2.93 3.46 -9.37
C ASN A 90 1.88 2.34 -9.47
N PHE A 91 1.68 1.58 -8.40
CA PHE A 91 0.65 0.54 -8.36
C PHE A 91 -0.78 1.11 -8.48
N ARG A 92 -1.03 2.28 -7.87
CA ARG A 92 -2.33 2.97 -7.98
C ARG A 92 -2.59 3.52 -9.37
N ARG A 93 -1.57 3.78 -10.17
CA ARG A 93 -1.72 4.22 -11.56
C ARG A 93 -2.05 3.07 -12.53
N LEU A 94 -1.79 1.82 -12.14
CA LEU A 94 -2.16 0.65 -12.94
C LEU A 94 -3.69 0.55 -13.11
N THR A 95 -4.13 0.20 -14.32
CA THR A 95 -5.54 -0.10 -14.61
C THR A 95 -6.01 -1.35 -13.83
N PRO A 96 -7.32 -1.56 -13.64
CA PRO A 96 -7.83 -2.77 -13.00
C PRO A 96 -7.28 -4.07 -13.60
N GLU A 97 -7.14 -4.12 -14.92
CA GLU A 97 -6.60 -5.25 -15.69
C GLU A 97 -5.11 -5.44 -15.41
N GLN A 98 -4.32 -4.36 -15.47
CA GLN A 98 -2.90 -4.40 -15.13
C GLN A 98 -2.68 -4.84 -13.67
N ARG A 99 -3.53 -4.41 -12.74
CA ARG A 99 -3.48 -4.86 -11.34
C ARG A 99 -3.86 -6.33 -11.19
N ALA A 100 -4.87 -6.80 -11.91
CA ALA A 100 -5.26 -8.21 -11.91
C ALA A 100 -4.11 -9.09 -12.41
N LYS A 101 -3.50 -8.68 -13.53
CA LYS A 101 -2.33 -9.31 -14.12
C LYS A 101 -1.13 -9.31 -13.17
N ALA A 102 -0.81 -8.17 -12.55
CA ALA A 102 0.25 -8.09 -11.55
C ALA A 102 0.01 -9.02 -10.34
N ARG A 103 -1.25 -9.16 -9.88
CA ARG A 103 -1.60 -10.08 -8.79
C ARG A 103 -1.48 -11.54 -9.21
N GLU A 104 -1.88 -11.88 -10.43
CA GLU A 104 -1.76 -13.23 -10.99
C GLU A 104 -0.29 -13.66 -11.13
N ILE A 105 0.53 -12.77 -11.69
CA ILE A 105 1.97 -12.96 -11.79
C ILE A 105 2.58 -13.18 -10.40
N TYR A 106 2.20 -12.35 -9.43
CA TYR A 106 2.69 -12.46 -8.06
C TYR A 106 2.28 -13.79 -7.39
N SER A 107 1.03 -14.21 -7.57
CA SER A 107 0.51 -15.41 -6.91
C SER A 107 1.09 -16.70 -7.50
N ARG A 108 1.24 -16.77 -8.83
CA ARG A 108 1.72 -17.97 -9.53
C ARG A 108 3.22 -18.16 -9.47
N HIS A 109 3.98 -17.09 -9.72
CA HIS A 109 5.43 -17.21 -9.90
C HIS A 109 6.18 -16.70 -8.67
N TRP A 110 5.75 -15.58 -8.09
CA TRP A 110 6.56 -14.93 -7.05
C TRP A 110 6.54 -15.67 -5.72
N ARG A 111 5.38 -16.22 -5.33
CA ARG A 111 5.21 -16.85 -4.00
C ARG A 111 6.07 -18.10 -3.79
N SER A 112 6.32 -18.87 -4.84
CA SER A 112 7.11 -20.12 -4.82
C SER A 112 8.61 -19.90 -5.00
N LEU A 113 9.04 -18.75 -5.54
CA LEU A 113 10.46 -18.50 -5.80
C LEU A 113 11.29 -18.27 -4.52
N PRO A 114 12.50 -18.86 -4.42
CA PRO A 114 13.47 -18.54 -3.38
C PRO A 114 13.84 -17.04 -3.35
N PRO A 115 14.18 -16.46 -2.19
CA PRO A 115 14.53 -15.04 -2.06
C PRO A 115 15.62 -14.57 -3.04
N GLU A 116 16.62 -15.41 -3.29
CA GLU A 116 17.75 -15.13 -4.17
C GLU A 116 17.30 -15.01 -5.63
N ARG A 117 16.42 -15.92 -6.08
CA ARG A 117 15.82 -15.86 -7.43
C ARG A 117 14.94 -14.62 -7.59
N ARG A 118 14.15 -14.28 -6.56
CA ARG A 118 13.35 -13.03 -6.57
C ARG A 118 14.23 -11.79 -6.73
N ARG A 119 15.38 -11.75 -6.05
CA ARG A 119 16.34 -10.63 -6.17
C ARG A 119 16.89 -10.53 -7.59
N ALA A 120 17.35 -11.64 -8.17
CA ALA A 120 17.85 -11.66 -9.55
C ALA A 120 16.81 -11.15 -10.56
N LEU A 121 15.55 -11.60 -10.43
CA LEU A 121 14.45 -11.14 -11.28
C LEU A 121 14.14 -9.65 -11.10
N ILE A 122 14.16 -9.13 -9.86
CA ILE A 122 13.93 -7.71 -9.59
C ILE A 122 15.02 -6.85 -10.22
N GLU A 123 16.29 -7.26 -10.09
CA GLU A 123 17.41 -6.50 -10.65
C GLU A 123 17.35 -6.47 -12.19
N GLU A 124 17.11 -7.61 -12.84
CA GLU A 124 17.00 -7.64 -14.31
C GLU A 124 15.75 -6.87 -14.78
N PHE A 125 14.62 -6.98 -14.07
CA PHE A 125 13.43 -6.19 -14.39
C PHE A 125 13.68 -4.68 -14.31
N ARG A 126 14.41 -4.20 -13.29
CA ARG A 126 14.77 -2.78 -13.18
C ARG A 126 15.64 -2.35 -14.36
N HIS A 127 16.58 -3.18 -14.77
CA HIS A 127 17.41 -2.94 -15.94
C HIS A 127 16.55 -2.83 -17.21
N LEU A 128 15.68 -3.80 -17.48
CA LEU A 128 14.78 -3.80 -18.63
C LEU A 128 13.90 -2.54 -18.68
N ARG A 129 13.40 -2.05 -17.54
CA ARG A 129 12.59 -0.82 -17.49
C ARG A 129 13.32 0.43 -17.98
N MET A 130 14.64 0.47 -17.92
CA MET A 130 15.46 1.58 -18.40
C MET A 130 15.75 1.50 -19.91
N LEU A 131 15.57 0.30 -20.50
CA LEU A 131 15.81 0.04 -21.91
C LEU A 131 14.57 0.35 -22.77
N SER A 132 14.79 0.68 -24.04
CA SER A 132 13.73 0.76 -25.06
C SER A 132 13.13 -0.63 -25.37
N PRO A 133 11.94 -0.72 -25.97
CA PRO A 133 11.31 -2.00 -26.29
C PRO A 133 12.22 -2.95 -27.09
N GLU A 134 12.91 -2.43 -28.11
CA GLU A 134 13.82 -3.22 -28.96
C GLU A 134 15.05 -3.72 -28.18
N GLU A 135 15.60 -2.87 -27.32
CA GLU A 135 16.73 -3.23 -26.46
C GLU A 135 16.35 -4.27 -25.40
N ARG A 136 15.12 -4.23 -24.88
CA ARG A 136 14.60 -5.26 -23.97
C ARG A 136 14.55 -6.62 -24.64
N GLU A 137 14.06 -6.68 -25.87
CA GLU A 137 14.01 -7.93 -26.63
C GLU A 137 15.41 -8.49 -26.88
N ARG A 138 16.36 -7.63 -27.29
CA ARG A 138 17.76 -8.02 -27.46
C ARG A 138 18.39 -8.49 -26.15
N ARG A 139 18.11 -7.82 -25.03
CA ARG A 139 18.62 -8.19 -23.70
C ARG A 139 18.07 -9.54 -23.27
N LEU A 140 16.77 -9.78 -23.43
CA LEU A 140 16.13 -11.06 -23.10
C LEU A 140 16.57 -12.21 -24.01
N ALA A 141 16.97 -11.91 -25.25
CA ALA A 141 17.52 -12.88 -26.19
C ALA A 141 19.04 -13.12 -26.03
N ALA A 142 19.72 -12.34 -25.18
CA ALA A 142 21.16 -12.48 -24.99
C ALA A 142 21.51 -13.84 -24.35
N PRO A 143 22.54 -14.57 -24.83
CA PRO A 143 22.94 -15.86 -24.28
C PRO A 143 23.24 -15.82 -22.78
N GLU A 144 23.77 -14.70 -22.30
CA GLU A 144 24.04 -14.43 -20.88
C GLU A 144 22.75 -14.47 -20.03
N ILE A 145 21.67 -13.90 -20.56
CA ILE A 145 20.36 -13.87 -19.91
C ILE A 145 19.66 -15.21 -20.02
N ALA A 146 19.68 -15.83 -21.20
CA ALA A 146 19.10 -17.14 -21.45
C ALA A 146 19.79 -18.26 -20.64
N GLY A 147 21.07 -18.10 -20.28
CA GLY A 147 21.80 -19.02 -19.40
C GLY A 147 21.54 -18.80 -17.91
N HIS A 148 21.15 -17.58 -17.49
CA HIS A 148 20.94 -17.23 -16.09
C HIS A 148 19.49 -17.42 -15.60
N PHE A 149 18.53 -17.31 -16.51
CA PHE A 149 17.10 -17.44 -16.24
C PHE A 149 16.51 -18.60 -17.04
N ASN A 150 15.64 -19.38 -16.42
CA ASN A 150 14.92 -20.45 -17.10
C ASN A 150 13.81 -19.86 -18.01
N PRO A 151 13.20 -20.67 -18.91
CA PRO A 151 12.17 -20.18 -19.83
C PRO A 151 10.95 -19.53 -19.15
N GLU A 152 10.55 -20.02 -17.98
CA GLU A 152 9.43 -19.45 -17.21
C GLU A 152 9.79 -18.07 -16.63
N GLU A 153 11.01 -17.91 -16.14
CA GLU A 153 11.55 -16.66 -15.60
C GLU A 153 11.78 -15.61 -16.69
N LEU A 154 12.20 -16.02 -17.88
CA LEU A 154 12.31 -15.14 -19.04
C LEU A 154 10.94 -14.65 -19.51
N ALA A 155 9.95 -15.54 -19.57
CA ALA A 155 8.57 -15.18 -19.89
C ALA A 155 8.01 -14.18 -18.86
N LEU A 156 8.29 -14.42 -17.58
CA LEU A 156 7.93 -13.53 -16.48
C LEU A 156 8.59 -12.14 -16.61
N LEU A 157 9.90 -12.08 -16.89
CA LEU A 157 10.61 -10.81 -17.10
C LEU A 157 10.04 -10.03 -18.29
N LYS A 158 9.73 -10.73 -19.39
CA LYS A 158 9.06 -10.14 -20.56
C LYS A 158 7.70 -9.57 -20.16
N GLU A 159 6.87 -10.35 -19.48
CA GLU A 159 5.53 -9.94 -19.06
C GLU A 159 5.56 -8.74 -18.10
N LEU A 160 6.42 -8.78 -17.08
CA LEU A 160 6.60 -7.68 -16.13
C LEU A 160 7.05 -6.39 -16.82
N SER A 161 7.95 -6.47 -17.81
CA SER A 161 8.47 -5.30 -18.54
C SER A 161 7.41 -4.57 -19.37
N THR A 162 6.25 -5.19 -19.60
CA THR A 162 5.12 -4.62 -20.37
C THR A 162 4.03 -3.98 -19.51
N LEU A 163 4.15 -4.06 -18.17
CA LEU A 163 3.23 -3.45 -17.20
C LEU A 163 3.62 -2.00 -16.87
#